data_AF-A0A1J0RCM3-F1
#
_entry.id   AF-A0A1J0RCM3-F1
#
_cell.length_a   1.000
_cell.length_b   1.000
_cell.length_c   1.000
_cell.angle_alpha   90.00
_cell.angle_beta   90.00
_cell.angle_gamma   90.00
#
_symmetry.space_group_name_H-M   'P 1'
#
loop_
_entity.id
_entity.type
_entity.pdbx_description
1 polymer ?
#
loop_
_entity_poly.entity_id
_entity_poly.type
_entity_poly.pdbx_seq_one_letter_code
_entity_poly.pdbx_strand_id
1 'polypeptide(L)'
;MLTALYGAEYLQSAKGKITAQTTDLEPDGPNFPMDAKTDRDSNCKTAAESGKKASATLATDTFCLCTGYNGSATTLCTQNAVSGLQDIGAANARNAKALGNWQKLKAECAKGAAATGKINLETALCAETAKFLSLLGTGAINAGTRPTTLAKSEAAARTFYGAFVLENTDSPACTSQSGTRFQTAQKRVCIDYAAVLKPEKQIRWLAAIDAAATHLQTLSSTFKHCLRFISTAENVKTQMESLLLMKNLFALQAVETASTWKNRQPTVEQQTKCKAAKNKTVE
;
A
#
# COMPACT_ATOMS: atom_id res chain seq x y z
N MET A 1 0.32 3.62 -2.43
CA MET A 1 0.01 4.40 -1.20
C MET A 1 -0.56 5.78 -1.49
N LEU A 2 0.11 6.71 -2.18
CA LEU A 2 -0.47 8.04 -2.47
C LEU A 2 -1.80 7.98 -3.22
N THR A 3 -1.96 7.04 -4.16
CA THR A 3 -3.25 6.78 -4.83
C THR A 3 -4.36 6.41 -3.84
N ALA A 4 -4.05 5.58 -2.84
CA ALA A 4 -5.03 5.20 -1.82
C ALA A 4 -5.36 6.40 -0.91
N LEU A 5 -4.35 7.19 -0.54
CA LEU A 5 -4.49 8.28 0.41
C LEU A 5 -5.19 9.51 -0.17
N TYR A 6 -4.82 9.90 -1.39
CA TYR A 6 -5.26 11.15 -2.03
C TYR A 6 -5.77 11.00 -3.47
N GLY A 7 -5.79 9.77 -4.00
CA GLY A 7 -6.34 9.49 -5.33
C GLY A 7 -5.31 9.53 -6.45
N ALA A 8 -5.68 8.94 -7.59
CA ALA A 8 -4.81 8.85 -8.76
C ALA A 8 -4.51 10.23 -9.38
N GLU A 9 -5.49 11.14 -9.40
CA GLU A 9 -5.32 12.50 -9.93
C GLU A 9 -4.21 13.25 -9.17
N TYR A 10 -4.20 13.17 -7.84
CA TYR A 10 -3.14 13.78 -7.04
C TYR A 10 -1.78 13.12 -7.28
N LEU A 11 -1.72 11.78 -7.38
CA LEU A 11 -0.46 11.11 -7.69
C LEU A 11 0.12 11.60 -9.03
N GLN A 12 -0.71 11.80 -10.05
CA GLN A 12 -0.22 12.28 -11.35
C GLN A 12 0.38 13.68 -11.25
N SER A 13 -0.27 14.61 -10.54
CA SER A 13 0.26 15.97 -10.36
C SER A 13 1.48 16.02 -9.43
N ALA A 14 1.60 15.07 -8.50
CA ALA A 14 2.70 15.00 -7.55
C ALA A 14 3.89 14.14 -8.04
N LYS A 15 3.79 13.44 -9.17
CA LYS A 15 4.79 12.45 -9.63
C LYS A 15 6.21 13.02 -9.70
N GLY A 16 6.37 14.24 -10.21
CA GLY A 16 7.68 14.91 -10.29
C GLY A 16 8.29 15.33 -8.94
N LYS A 17 7.52 15.24 -7.84
CA LYS A 17 7.94 15.57 -6.47
C LYS A 17 8.33 14.33 -5.65
N ILE A 18 8.17 13.13 -6.20
CA ILE A 18 8.46 11.88 -5.50
C ILE A 18 9.94 11.55 -5.66
N THR A 19 10.65 11.53 -4.53
CA THR A 19 12.05 11.12 -4.40
C THR A 19 12.17 10.10 -3.28
N ALA A 20 13.33 9.47 -3.12
CA ALA A 20 13.58 8.55 -2.01
C ALA A 20 13.51 9.24 -0.64
N GLN A 21 13.70 10.56 -0.59
CA GLN A 21 13.66 11.38 0.63
C GLN A 21 12.29 12.02 0.87
N THR A 22 11.38 11.95 -0.10
CA THR A 22 10.08 12.60 0.02
C THR A 22 9.25 11.90 1.07
N THR A 23 8.99 12.60 2.17
CA THR A 23 8.01 12.23 3.19
C THR A 23 6.83 13.22 3.08
N ASP A 24 5.61 12.74 3.29
CA ASP A 24 4.42 13.57 3.47
C ASP A 24 4.02 14.51 2.33
N LEU A 25 3.89 13.99 1.11
CA LEU A 25 3.19 14.71 0.04
C LEU A 25 1.69 14.83 0.35
N GLU A 26 1.16 16.05 0.26
CA GLU A 26 -0.26 16.34 0.49
C GLU A 26 -0.85 17.24 -0.62
N PRO A 27 -2.14 17.08 -0.99
CA PRO A 27 -2.82 18.03 -1.88
C PRO A 27 -2.95 19.41 -1.24
N ASP A 28 -3.06 20.43 -2.09
CA ASP A 28 -3.54 21.74 -1.67
C ASP A 28 -5.07 21.76 -1.55
N GLY A 29 -5.61 22.89 -1.07
CA GLY A 29 -7.05 23.04 -0.81
C GLY A 29 -7.92 22.66 -2.02
N PRO A 30 -7.73 23.25 -3.21
CA PRO A 30 -8.50 22.89 -4.41
C PRO A 30 -8.38 21.41 -4.80
N ASN A 31 -7.20 20.79 -4.59
CA ASN A 31 -6.93 19.42 -5.01
C ASN A 31 -7.27 18.35 -3.97
N PHE A 32 -7.82 18.71 -2.80
CA PHE A 32 -8.32 17.71 -1.86
C PHE A 32 -9.38 16.82 -2.54
N PRO A 33 -9.35 15.49 -2.36
CA PRO A 33 -10.14 14.52 -3.13
C PRO A 33 -11.61 14.43 -2.69
N MET A 34 -12.29 15.57 -2.65
CA MET A 34 -13.72 15.72 -2.38
C MET A 34 -14.37 16.51 -3.51
N ASP A 35 -15.65 16.24 -3.80
CA ASP A 35 -16.41 17.07 -4.73
C ASP A 35 -16.76 18.41 -4.06
N ALA A 36 -16.11 19.47 -4.54
CA ALA A 36 -16.27 20.84 -4.02
C ALA A 36 -17.69 21.39 -4.16
N LYS A 37 -18.49 20.86 -5.09
CA LYS A 37 -19.86 21.35 -5.36
C LYS A 37 -20.87 20.82 -4.36
N THR A 38 -20.54 19.77 -3.62
CA THR A 38 -21.45 19.10 -2.72
C THR A 38 -20.98 19.22 -1.27
N ASP A 39 -21.91 19.18 -0.31
CA ASP A 39 -21.57 19.32 1.11
C ASP A 39 -20.96 18.03 1.68
N ARG A 40 -20.61 18.03 2.98
CA ARG A 40 -20.09 16.85 3.68
C ARG A 40 -21.00 15.65 3.47
N ASP A 41 -22.28 15.74 3.79
CA ASP A 41 -23.17 14.58 3.77
C ASP A 41 -23.38 14.03 2.35
N SER A 42 -23.45 14.90 1.34
CA SER A 42 -23.56 14.50 -0.07
C SER A 42 -22.33 13.79 -0.62
N ASN A 43 -21.16 14.06 -0.05
CA ASN A 43 -19.90 13.36 -0.33
C ASN A 43 -19.74 12.08 0.49
N CYS A 44 -20.29 12.04 1.70
CA CYS A 44 -19.97 11.02 2.71
C CYS A 44 -21.02 9.93 2.89
N LYS A 45 -22.30 10.22 2.63
CA LYS A 45 -23.39 9.30 3.03
C LYS A 45 -23.31 7.94 2.35
N THR A 46 -22.91 7.90 1.08
CA THR A 46 -22.85 6.68 0.28
C THR A 46 -21.57 6.69 -0.52
N ALA A 47 -20.83 5.59 -0.44
CA ALA A 47 -19.65 5.36 -1.25
C ALA A 47 -20.02 5.28 -2.73
N ALA A 48 -19.16 5.81 -3.58
CA ALA A 48 -19.35 5.79 -5.02
C ALA A 48 -18.27 4.97 -5.73
N GLU A 49 -18.66 4.34 -6.84
CA GLU A 49 -17.74 3.65 -7.74
C GLU A 49 -16.85 4.63 -8.53
N SER A 50 -17.22 5.91 -8.58
CA SER A 50 -16.53 6.94 -9.36
C SER A 50 -16.62 8.32 -8.69
N GLY A 51 -15.86 9.28 -9.22
CA GLY A 51 -15.84 10.66 -8.73
C GLY A 51 -15.02 10.85 -7.45
N LYS A 52 -15.31 11.94 -6.71
CA LYS A 52 -14.57 12.39 -5.52
C LYS A 52 -15.42 12.28 -4.25
N LYS A 53 -16.16 11.18 -4.10
CA LYS A 53 -16.99 10.89 -2.92
C LYS A 53 -16.30 9.88 -2.01
N ALA A 54 -16.97 9.50 -0.92
CA ALA A 54 -16.56 8.35 -0.12
C ALA A 54 -16.26 7.11 -1.00
N SER A 55 -15.33 6.27 -0.56
CA SER A 55 -14.58 5.24 -1.31
C SER A 55 -13.44 5.77 -2.19
N ALA A 56 -13.44 7.03 -2.65
CA ALA A 56 -12.41 7.51 -3.57
C ALA A 56 -11.00 7.48 -2.96
N THR A 57 -10.85 7.92 -1.72
CA THR A 57 -9.56 8.00 -1.02
C THR A 57 -9.72 7.79 0.47
N LEU A 58 -8.66 7.34 1.14
CA LEU A 58 -8.64 7.17 2.59
C LEU A 58 -8.76 8.53 3.32
N ALA A 59 -8.22 9.61 2.75
CA ALA A 59 -8.38 10.95 3.33
C ALA A 59 -9.85 11.41 3.30
N THR A 60 -10.55 11.17 2.19
CA THR A 60 -12.00 11.46 2.07
C THR A 60 -12.80 10.66 3.08
N ASP A 61 -12.54 9.35 3.20
CA ASP A 61 -13.29 8.49 4.10
C ASP A 61 -13.00 8.81 5.57
N THR A 62 -11.74 9.07 5.93
CA THR A 62 -11.37 9.50 7.29
C THR A 62 -12.06 10.82 7.64
N PHE A 63 -12.01 11.79 6.74
CA PHE A 63 -12.72 13.06 6.89
C PHE A 63 -14.22 12.82 7.13
N CYS A 64 -14.85 11.98 6.32
CA CYS A 64 -16.26 11.64 6.47
C CYS A 64 -16.56 11.03 7.85
N LEU A 65 -15.75 10.09 8.31
CA LEU A 65 -16.02 9.38 9.57
C LEU A 65 -15.74 10.23 10.81
N CYS A 66 -14.81 11.17 10.70
CA CYS A 66 -14.28 11.90 11.85
C CYS A 66 -14.74 13.35 11.97
N THR A 67 -15.60 13.82 11.05
CA THR A 67 -16.13 15.18 11.09
C THR A 67 -17.64 15.22 10.95
N GLY A 68 -18.26 16.15 11.67
CA GLY A 68 -19.67 16.49 11.51
C GLY A 68 -19.89 17.62 10.50
N TYR A 69 -21.13 17.75 10.02
CA TYR A 69 -21.54 18.72 9.00
C TYR A 69 -21.01 20.15 9.26
N ASN A 70 -21.16 20.64 10.49
CA ASN A 70 -20.90 22.01 10.89
C ASN A 70 -19.60 22.20 11.71
N GLY A 71 -18.70 21.21 11.74
CA GLY A 71 -17.45 21.28 12.50
C GLY A 71 -17.58 21.18 14.03
N SER A 72 -18.79 21.12 14.59
CA SER A 72 -19.00 21.07 16.06
C SER A 72 -18.69 19.71 16.70
N ALA A 73 -18.68 18.63 15.91
CA ALA A 73 -18.42 17.28 16.41
C ALA A 73 -16.91 17.01 16.42
N THR A 74 -16.27 17.25 17.57
CA THR A 74 -14.81 17.27 17.72
C THR A 74 -14.21 16.00 18.32
N THR A 75 -15.02 15.07 18.82
CA THR A 75 -14.58 13.85 19.54
C THR A 75 -14.99 12.57 18.83
N LEU A 76 -15.20 12.61 17.52
CA LEU A 76 -15.76 11.48 16.78
C LEU A 76 -14.80 10.31 16.61
N CYS A 77 -13.53 10.60 16.33
CA CYS A 77 -12.48 9.60 16.10
C CYS A 77 -11.37 9.65 17.13
N THR A 78 -11.48 10.50 18.13
CA THR A 78 -10.45 10.75 19.15
C THR A 78 -11.11 10.85 20.51
N GLN A 79 -10.41 10.37 21.53
CA GLN A 79 -10.89 10.50 22.92
C GLN A 79 -10.93 11.97 23.35
N ASN A 80 -9.95 12.76 22.90
CA ASN A 80 -9.87 14.19 23.16
C ASN A 80 -10.45 14.99 21.99
N ALA A 81 -11.03 16.16 22.28
CA ALA A 81 -11.60 17.03 21.26
C ALA A 81 -10.54 17.59 20.32
N VAL A 82 -10.75 17.42 19.01
CA VAL A 82 -9.95 18.06 17.96
C VAL A 82 -10.39 19.52 17.82
N SER A 83 -9.51 20.45 18.17
CA SER A 83 -9.81 21.88 18.13
C SER A 83 -9.83 22.43 16.69
N GLY A 84 -10.78 23.33 16.40
CA GLY A 84 -10.76 24.10 15.15
C GLY A 84 -11.19 23.33 13.90
N LEU A 85 -11.99 22.28 14.04
CA LEU A 85 -12.67 21.67 12.89
C LEU A 85 -13.62 22.68 12.24
N GLN A 86 -13.61 22.73 10.92
CA GLN A 86 -14.35 23.69 10.10
C GLN A 86 -15.66 23.10 9.57
N ASP A 87 -16.65 23.98 9.37
CA ASP A 87 -17.96 23.68 8.78
C ASP A 87 -17.89 23.45 7.27
N ILE A 88 -18.23 22.25 6.83
CA ILE A 88 -18.20 21.80 5.43
C ILE A 88 -19.62 21.60 4.86
N GLY A 89 -20.64 21.96 5.64
CA GLY A 89 -22.00 22.19 5.16
C GLY A 89 -22.10 23.44 4.30
N ALA A 90 -21.48 24.53 4.76
CA ALA A 90 -21.49 25.81 4.06
C ALA A 90 -20.85 25.72 2.65
N ALA A 91 -21.43 26.44 1.68
CA ALA A 91 -21.07 26.35 0.26
C ALA A 91 -19.71 26.94 -0.13
N ASN A 92 -18.95 27.51 0.82
CA ASN A 92 -17.69 28.18 0.56
C ASN A 92 -16.48 27.32 0.97
N ALA A 93 -15.45 27.33 0.10
CA ALA A 93 -14.12 26.78 0.36
C ALA A 93 -14.11 25.32 0.90
N ARG A 94 -15.09 24.48 0.51
CA ARG A 94 -15.30 23.14 1.09
C ARG A 94 -14.06 22.26 1.04
N ASN A 95 -13.36 22.19 -0.09
CA ASN A 95 -12.16 21.38 -0.20
C ASN A 95 -11.00 21.91 0.68
N ALA A 96 -10.81 23.23 0.77
CA ALA A 96 -9.81 23.82 1.66
C ALA A 96 -10.14 23.55 3.13
N LYS A 97 -11.42 23.60 3.51
CA LYS A 97 -11.87 23.25 4.85
C LYS A 97 -11.73 21.76 5.16
N ALA A 98 -12.05 20.89 4.20
CA ALA A 98 -11.86 19.45 4.32
C ALA A 98 -10.38 19.09 4.49
N LEU A 99 -9.49 19.72 3.72
CA LEU A 99 -8.04 19.62 3.90
C LEU A 99 -7.63 20.07 5.30
N GLY A 100 -8.09 21.24 5.74
CA GLY A 100 -7.79 21.78 7.07
C GLY A 100 -8.32 20.91 8.22
N ASN A 101 -9.37 20.12 8.01
CA ASN A 101 -9.85 19.13 8.96
C ASN A 101 -9.02 17.84 8.90
N TRP A 102 -8.72 17.34 7.70
CA TRP A 102 -7.84 16.19 7.47
C TRP A 102 -6.48 16.38 8.14
N GLN A 103 -5.84 17.54 7.96
CA GLN A 103 -4.54 17.85 8.55
C GLN A 103 -4.55 17.74 10.09
N LYS A 104 -5.62 18.22 10.72
CA LYS A 104 -5.78 18.13 12.19
C LYS A 104 -5.98 16.68 12.63
N LEU A 105 -6.82 15.92 11.92
CA LEU A 105 -7.03 14.51 12.20
C LEU A 105 -5.75 13.68 12.01
N LYS A 106 -4.98 13.97 10.95
CA LYS A 106 -3.67 13.35 10.69
C LYS A 106 -2.70 13.64 11.83
N ALA A 107 -2.67 14.88 12.33
CA ALA A 107 -1.83 15.26 13.47
C ALA A 107 -2.22 14.52 14.76
N GLU A 108 -3.51 14.31 15.02
CA GLU A 108 -3.96 13.49 16.16
C GLU A 108 -3.57 12.01 15.98
N CYS A 109 -3.70 11.46 14.77
CA CYS A 109 -3.29 10.09 14.47
C CYS A 109 -1.80 9.85 14.79
N ALA A 110 -0.94 10.84 14.48
CA ALA A 110 0.49 10.78 14.76
C ALA A 110 0.84 10.76 16.27
N LYS A 111 -0.08 11.12 17.16
CA LYS A 111 0.11 11.01 18.62
C LYS A 111 -0.06 9.58 19.15
N GLY A 112 -0.60 8.67 18.33
CA GLY A 112 -0.69 7.26 18.67
C GLY A 112 0.69 6.62 18.87
N ALA A 113 0.72 5.44 19.47
CA ALA A 113 1.96 4.70 19.62
C ALA A 113 2.57 4.41 18.24
N ALA A 114 3.72 5.01 17.95
CA ALA A 114 4.48 4.66 16.76
C ALA A 114 4.92 3.19 16.88
N ALA A 115 4.65 2.39 15.86
CA ALA A 115 5.17 1.04 15.79
C ALA A 115 6.71 1.11 15.80
N THR A 116 7.33 0.60 16.86
CA THR A 116 8.78 0.51 16.98
C THR A 116 9.29 -0.71 16.20
N GLY A 117 10.18 -0.48 15.23
CA GLY A 117 10.88 -1.54 14.49
C GLY A 117 10.59 -1.58 13.00
N LYS A 118 11.24 -2.51 12.28
CA LYS A 118 10.97 -2.75 10.86
C LYS A 118 9.63 -3.45 10.71
N ILE A 119 8.67 -2.79 10.06
CA ILE A 119 7.36 -3.37 9.75
C ILE A 119 7.45 -4.10 8.41
N ASN A 120 6.93 -5.33 8.34
CA ASN A 120 6.59 -5.91 7.05
C ASN A 120 5.35 -5.18 6.52
N LEU A 121 5.58 -4.20 5.65
CA LEU A 121 4.55 -3.29 5.16
C LEU A 121 3.40 -4.04 4.45
N GLU A 122 3.70 -5.08 3.70
CA GLU A 122 2.68 -5.91 3.04
C GLU A 122 1.74 -6.55 4.07
N THR A 123 2.30 -7.26 5.05
CA THR A 123 1.53 -7.93 6.11
C THR A 123 0.72 -6.93 6.92
N ALA A 124 1.30 -5.77 7.25
CA ALA A 124 0.60 -4.72 7.98
C ALA A 124 -0.58 -4.15 7.18
N LEU A 125 -0.40 -3.90 5.87
CA LEU A 125 -1.48 -3.44 5.01
C LEU A 125 -2.62 -4.45 4.94
N CYS A 126 -2.32 -5.73 4.72
CA CYS A 126 -3.35 -6.79 4.68
C CYS A 126 -4.09 -6.94 6.02
N ALA A 127 -3.38 -6.83 7.15
CA ALA A 127 -4.00 -6.92 8.46
C ALA A 127 -4.96 -5.75 8.73
N GLU A 128 -4.55 -4.51 8.42
CA GLU A 128 -5.38 -3.33 8.62
C GLU A 128 -6.58 -3.29 7.65
N THR A 129 -6.43 -3.74 6.41
CA THR A 129 -7.56 -3.83 5.48
C THR A 129 -8.57 -4.90 5.90
N ALA A 130 -8.10 -6.06 6.35
CA ALA A 130 -8.97 -7.10 6.92
C ALA A 130 -9.70 -6.60 8.17
N LYS A 131 -9.00 -5.89 9.06
CA LYS A 131 -9.59 -5.28 10.26
C LYS A 131 -10.67 -4.26 9.88
N PHE A 132 -10.40 -3.35 8.93
CA PHE A 132 -11.39 -2.41 8.43
C PHE A 132 -12.66 -3.13 7.94
N LEU A 133 -12.50 -4.16 7.10
CA LEU A 133 -13.64 -4.92 6.57
C LEU A 133 -14.42 -5.63 7.69
N SER A 134 -13.74 -6.14 8.71
CA SER A 134 -14.39 -6.80 9.86
C SER A 134 -15.24 -5.86 10.73
N LEU A 135 -14.98 -4.56 10.66
CA LEU A 135 -15.68 -3.54 11.45
C LEU A 135 -16.93 -3.01 10.75
N LEU A 136 -17.19 -3.39 9.49
CA LEU A 136 -18.43 -3.05 8.80
C LEU A 136 -19.66 -3.56 9.58
N GLY A 137 -20.66 -2.70 9.73
CA GLY A 137 -21.89 -2.97 10.48
C GLY A 137 -21.74 -2.97 12.01
N THR A 138 -20.54 -2.83 12.56
CA THR A 138 -20.30 -2.96 14.01
C THR A 138 -20.60 -1.67 14.79
N GLY A 139 -20.67 -0.52 14.13
CA GLY A 139 -20.90 0.79 14.75
C GLY A 139 -22.36 1.11 15.07
N ALA A 140 -23.22 0.10 15.20
CA ALA A 140 -24.64 0.26 15.49
C ALA A 140 -24.86 0.78 16.91
N ILE A 141 -25.68 1.82 17.04
CA ILE A 141 -26.17 2.38 18.30
C ILE A 141 -27.67 2.18 18.33
N ASN A 142 -28.18 1.42 19.29
CA ASN A 142 -29.62 1.23 19.44
C ASN A 142 -30.25 2.46 20.10
N ALA A 143 -31.31 3.00 19.50
CA ALA A 143 -32.09 4.09 20.07
C ALA A 143 -33.57 3.72 20.10
N GLY A 144 -34.26 4.06 21.20
CA GLY A 144 -35.69 3.85 21.35
C GLY A 144 -36.11 2.38 21.19
N THR A 145 -37.14 2.15 20.37
CA THR A 145 -37.71 0.81 20.12
C THR A 145 -36.90 0.08 19.06
N ARG A 146 -36.62 -1.21 19.31
CA ARG A 146 -35.87 -2.08 18.39
C ARG A 146 -36.56 -2.17 17.01
N PRO A 147 -35.79 -2.22 15.90
CA PRO A 147 -36.31 -2.46 14.57
C PRO A 147 -37.22 -3.69 14.47
N THR A 148 -38.37 -3.56 13.80
CA THR A 148 -39.28 -4.69 13.50
C THR A 148 -39.23 -5.13 12.03
N THR A 149 -38.46 -4.43 11.18
CA THR A 149 -38.34 -4.74 9.74
C THR A 149 -36.88 -4.85 9.32
N LEU A 150 -36.62 -5.64 8.28
CA LEU A 150 -35.27 -5.87 7.75
C LEU A 150 -34.59 -4.56 7.34
N ALA A 151 -35.31 -3.66 6.67
CA ALA A 151 -34.81 -2.37 6.18
C ALA A 151 -34.37 -1.40 7.29
N LYS A 152 -34.67 -1.71 8.56
CA LYS A 152 -34.31 -0.91 9.74
C LYS A 152 -33.34 -1.65 10.66
N SER A 153 -33.03 -2.91 10.35
CA SER A 153 -32.22 -3.81 11.18
C SER A 153 -30.72 -3.66 10.92
N GLU A 154 -29.92 -4.31 11.77
CA GLU A 154 -28.49 -4.52 11.61
C GLU A 154 -28.15 -5.08 10.21
N ALA A 155 -28.99 -5.96 9.68
CA ALA A 155 -28.76 -6.60 8.39
C ALA A 155 -28.80 -5.61 7.21
N ALA A 156 -29.58 -4.52 7.32
CA ALA A 156 -29.60 -3.44 6.33
C ALA A 156 -28.38 -2.51 6.45
N ALA A 157 -27.80 -2.38 7.65
CA ALA A 157 -26.64 -1.54 7.92
C ALA A 157 -25.30 -2.30 7.91
N ARG A 158 -25.28 -3.58 7.50
CA ARG A 158 -24.05 -4.41 7.47
C ARG A 158 -22.94 -3.85 6.60
N THR A 159 -23.27 -2.97 5.66
CA THR A 159 -22.33 -2.31 4.74
C THR A 159 -21.85 -0.96 5.26
N PHE A 160 -22.30 -0.53 6.43
CA PHE A 160 -21.98 0.78 6.97
C PHE A 160 -20.67 0.71 7.75
N TYR A 161 -19.82 1.72 7.62
CA TYR A 161 -18.67 1.90 8.51
C TYR A 161 -18.83 3.20 9.29
N GLY A 162 -18.44 3.19 10.56
CA GLY A 162 -18.62 4.33 11.47
C GLY A 162 -19.86 4.20 12.34
N ALA A 163 -20.19 5.25 13.08
CA ALA A 163 -21.33 5.24 13.97
C ALA A 163 -22.63 5.39 13.16
N PHE A 164 -23.65 4.60 13.48
CA PHE A 164 -25.01 4.74 12.93
C PHE A 164 -26.04 4.31 13.97
N VAL A 165 -27.30 4.71 13.79
CA VAL A 165 -28.35 4.37 14.74
C VAL A 165 -29.35 3.40 14.12
N LEU A 166 -29.82 2.47 14.94
CA LEU A 166 -30.91 1.57 14.64
C LEU A 166 -32.10 1.91 15.53
N GLU A 167 -33.26 2.16 14.91
CA GLU A 167 -34.54 2.35 15.60
C GLU A 167 -35.70 1.81 14.74
N ASN A 168 -36.89 1.71 15.32
CA ASN A 168 -38.06 1.21 14.60
C ASN A 168 -38.76 2.21 13.66
N THR A 169 -38.55 3.51 13.86
CA THR A 169 -39.22 4.57 13.08
C THR A 169 -38.62 4.70 11.69
N ASP A 170 -37.28 4.79 11.59
CA ASP A 170 -36.57 5.17 10.38
C ASP A 170 -35.48 4.18 9.99
N SER A 171 -35.15 4.14 8.69
CA SER A 171 -33.97 3.41 8.22
C SER A 171 -32.67 4.12 8.63
N PRO A 172 -31.59 3.35 8.90
CA PRO A 172 -30.30 3.92 9.24
C PRO A 172 -29.76 4.77 8.08
N ALA A 173 -29.21 5.93 8.40
CA ALA A 173 -28.66 6.86 7.41
C ALA A 173 -27.38 7.55 7.89
N CYS A 174 -26.47 7.80 6.96
CA CYS A 174 -25.16 8.41 7.21
C CYS A 174 -25.16 9.92 7.00
N THR A 175 -26.02 10.62 7.76
CA THR A 175 -26.12 12.08 7.74
C THR A 175 -25.69 12.69 9.07
N SER A 176 -25.05 13.85 9.03
CA SER A 176 -24.51 14.53 10.22
C SER A 176 -25.12 15.92 10.43
N GLN A 177 -26.14 16.29 9.65
CA GLN A 177 -26.89 17.54 9.80
C GLN A 177 -27.54 17.68 11.18
N SER A 178 -27.58 18.92 11.71
CA SER A 178 -28.08 19.36 13.03
C SER A 178 -27.26 18.85 14.24
N GLY A 179 -26.58 19.78 14.91
CA GLY A 179 -25.47 19.49 15.84
C GLY A 179 -25.80 18.75 17.14
N THR A 180 -24.74 18.18 17.71
CA THR A 180 -24.53 17.67 19.09
C THR A 180 -25.45 16.57 19.63
N ARG A 181 -26.68 16.42 19.13
CA ARG A 181 -27.62 15.40 19.62
C ARG A 181 -27.67 14.25 18.65
N PHE A 182 -26.65 13.43 18.79
CA PHE A 182 -26.64 12.06 18.35
C PHE A 182 -27.72 11.24 19.10
N GLN A 183 -29.01 11.56 19.00
CA GLN A 183 -30.09 10.87 19.73
C GLN A 183 -31.28 10.43 18.85
N THR A 184 -31.33 10.84 17.58
CA THR A 184 -32.37 10.43 16.61
C THR A 184 -31.78 9.48 15.55
N ALA A 185 -32.54 8.51 15.01
CA ALA A 185 -31.91 7.44 14.23
C ALA A 185 -31.32 7.78 12.87
N GLN A 186 -31.68 8.92 12.31
CA GLN A 186 -31.24 9.25 10.97
C GLN A 186 -29.83 9.88 10.92
N LYS A 187 -29.18 10.09 12.08
CA LYS A 187 -28.12 11.12 12.20
C LYS A 187 -26.85 10.61 12.89
N ARG A 188 -25.88 10.15 12.10
CA ARG A 188 -24.52 9.85 12.55
C ARG A 188 -23.47 9.98 11.44
N VAL A 189 -22.22 9.93 11.88
CA VAL A 189 -21.04 9.88 11.02
C VAL A 189 -20.69 8.44 10.63
N CYS A 190 -21.24 8.03 9.50
CA CYS A 190 -20.88 6.78 8.83
C CYS A 190 -20.72 6.98 7.33
N ILE A 191 -20.37 5.91 6.64
CA ILE A 191 -20.38 5.76 5.18
C ILE A 191 -21.11 4.46 4.86
N ASP A 192 -22.08 4.49 3.95
CA ASP A 192 -22.66 3.28 3.38
C ASP A 192 -21.86 2.79 2.17
N TYR A 193 -21.22 1.63 2.29
CA TYR A 193 -20.44 1.01 1.22
C TYR A 193 -21.23 0.04 0.33
N ALA A 194 -22.56 -0.07 0.47
CA ALA A 194 -23.36 -1.07 -0.25
C ALA A 194 -23.16 -1.05 -1.77
N ALA A 195 -22.99 0.14 -2.36
CA ALA A 195 -22.76 0.28 -3.79
C ALA A 195 -21.43 -0.35 -4.26
N VAL A 196 -20.40 -0.29 -3.43
CA VAL A 196 -19.02 -0.67 -3.78
C VAL A 196 -18.58 -2.03 -3.19
N LEU A 197 -19.46 -2.70 -2.45
CA LEU A 197 -19.28 -4.06 -1.93
C LEU A 197 -20.08 -5.11 -2.71
N LYS A 198 -20.66 -4.72 -3.85
CA LYS A 198 -21.31 -5.66 -4.78
C LYS A 198 -20.26 -6.56 -5.44
N PRO A 199 -20.66 -7.72 -6.00
CA PRO A 199 -19.77 -8.54 -6.82
C PRO A 199 -19.06 -7.69 -7.88
N GLU A 200 -17.77 -7.95 -8.09
CA GLU A 200 -16.88 -7.23 -9.03
C GLU A 200 -16.65 -5.73 -8.71
N LYS A 201 -17.14 -5.24 -7.58
CA LYS A 201 -16.89 -3.89 -7.09
C LYS A 201 -16.00 -3.92 -5.86
N GLN A 202 -15.28 -2.82 -5.67
CA GLN A 202 -14.44 -2.64 -4.50
C GLN A 202 -14.41 -1.16 -4.09
N ILE A 203 -14.19 -0.94 -2.79
CA ILE A 203 -13.78 0.35 -2.27
C ILE A 203 -12.47 0.77 -2.95
N ARG A 204 -12.40 1.98 -3.50
CA ARG A 204 -11.32 2.32 -4.44
C ARG A 204 -9.97 2.54 -3.75
N TRP A 205 -9.97 3.17 -2.58
CA TRP A 205 -8.73 3.27 -1.80
C TRP A 205 -8.23 1.90 -1.33
N LEU A 206 -9.13 0.96 -1.06
CA LEU A 206 -8.81 -0.42 -0.71
C LEU A 206 -8.15 -1.14 -1.89
N ALA A 207 -8.74 -1.03 -3.09
CA ALA A 207 -8.14 -1.54 -4.32
C ALA A 207 -6.72 -1.00 -4.57
N ALA A 208 -6.49 0.28 -4.25
CA ALA A 208 -5.18 0.90 -4.36
C ALA A 208 -4.18 0.41 -3.30
N ILE A 209 -4.64 -0.03 -2.12
CA ILE A 209 -3.81 -0.70 -1.12
C ILE A 209 -3.47 -2.13 -1.57
N ASP A 210 -4.44 -2.89 -2.07
CA ASP A 210 -4.23 -4.26 -2.54
C ASP A 210 -3.25 -4.31 -3.72
N ALA A 211 -3.38 -3.35 -4.66
CA ALA A 211 -2.41 -3.18 -5.73
C ALA A 211 -0.99 -2.89 -5.17
N ALA A 212 -0.88 -2.04 -4.15
CA ALA A 212 0.40 -1.75 -3.50
C ALA A 212 0.98 -2.99 -2.79
N ALA A 213 0.16 -3.76 -2.07
CA ALA A 213 0.57 -5.02 -1.43
C ALA A 213 1.05 -6.04 -2.46
N THR A 214 0.36 -6.17 -3.60
CA THR A 214 0.76 -7.04 -4.71
C THR A 214 2.10 -6.63 -5.32
N HIS A 215 2.34 -5.32 -5.48
CA HIS A 215 3.64 -4.81 -5.93
C HIS A 215 4.76 -5.11 -4.93
N LEU A 216 4.50 -5.02 -3.62
CA LEU A 216 5.47 -5.37 -2.57
C LEU A 216 5.80 -6.87 -2.57
N GLN A 217 4.80 -7.73 -2.73
CA GLN A 217 4.99 -9.18 -2.88
C GLN A 217 5.88 -9.51 -4.09
N THR A 218 5.56 -8.89 -5.22
CA THR A 218 6.33 -9.06 -6.47
C THR A 218 7.78 -8.61 -6.27
N LEU A 219 8.01 -7.43 -5.69
CA LEU A 219 9.34 -6.90 -5.38
C LEU A 219 10.13 -7.84 -4.46
N SER A 220 9.50 -8.37 -3.41
CA SER A 220 10.12 -9.33 -2.49
C SER A 220 10.53 -10.62 -3.21
N SER A 221 9.66 -11.14 -4.08
CA SER A 221 9.95 -12.32 -4.90
C SER A 221 11.12 -12.06 -5.88
N THR A 222 11.10 -10.92 -6.59
CA THR A 222 12.17 -10.51 -7.50
C THR A 222 13.48 -10.34 -6.77
N PHE A 223 13.49 -9.70 -5.60
CA PHE A 223 14.70 -9.51 -4.81
C PHE A 223 15.30 -10.85 -4.36
N LYS A 224 14.47 -11.80 -3.91
CA LYS A 224 14.91 -13.17 -3.61
C LYS A 224 15.47 -13.90 -4.84
N HIS A 225 14.97 -13.61 -6.03
CA HIS A 225 15.53 -14.14 -7.28
C HIS A 225 16.89 -13.51 -7.58
N CYS A 226 17.02 -12.19 -7.49
CA CYS A 226 18.30 -11.49 -7.66
C CYS A 226 19.36 -11.96 -6.66
N LEU A 227 19.01 -12.14 -5.39
CA LEU A 227 19.93 -12.69 -4.38
C LEU A 227 20.40 -14.11 -4.72
N ARG A 228 19.48 -14.98 -5.18
CA ARG A 228 19.85 -16.32 -5.67
C ARG A 228 20.78 -16.25 -6.87
N PHE A 229 20.51 -15.36 -7.81
CA PHE A 229 21.37 -15.16 -8.98
C PHE A 229 22.78 -14.70 -8.60
N ILE A 230 22.90 -13.73 -7.67
CA ILE A 230 24.19 -13.26 -7.14
C ILE A 230 24.94 -14.41 -6.47
N SER A 231 24.28 -15.19 -5.61
CA SER A 231 24.91 -16.34 -4.93
C SER A 231 25.40 -17.40 -5.93
N THR A 232 24.63 -17.68 -6.99
CA THR A 232 25.07 -18.58 -8.06
C THR A 232 26.29 -18.03 -8.80
N ALA A 233 26.31 -16.73 -9.09
CA ALA A 233 27.44 -16.09 -9.76
C ALA A 233 28.71 -16.12 -8.89
N GLU A 234 28.59 -15.92 -7.58
CA GLU A 234 29.70 -16.04 -6.63
C GLU A 234 30.25 -17.48 -6.59
N ASN A 235 29.37 -18.49 -6.59
CA ASN A 235 29.78 -19.89 -6.61
C ASN A 235 30.54 -20.25 -7.91
N VAL A 236 30.06 -19.78 -9.07
CA VAL A 236 30.78 -19.97 -10.34
C VAL A 236 32.16 -19.33 -10.30
N LYS A 237 32.28 -18.12 -9.74
CA LYS A 237 33.58 -17.46 -9.56
C LYS A 237 34.52 -18.32 -8.70
N THR A 238 34.06 -18.80 -7.54
CA THR A 238 34.86 -19.68 -6.67
C THR A 238 35.28 -20.97 -7.38
N GLN A 239 34.40 -21.56 -8.20
CA GLN A 239 34.74 -22.74 -9.00
C GLN A 239 35.82 -22.42 -10.04
N MET A 240 35.72 -21.30 -10.75
CA MET A 240 36.75 -20.87 -11.71
C MET A 240 38.09 -20.58 -11.02
N GLU A 241 38.07 -19.95 -9.85
CA GLU A 241 39.27 -19.72 -9.03
C GLU A 241 39.91 -21.04 -8.57
N SER A 242 39.11 -22.02 -8.14
CA SER A 242 39.61 -23.33 -7.73
C SER A 242 40.22 -24.11 -8.90
N LEU A 243 39.63 -24.01 -10.10
CA LEU A 243 40.16 -24.63 -11.32
C LEU A 243 41.47 -23.97 -11.76
N LEU A 244 41.61 -22.66 -11.61
CA LEU A 244 42.86 -21.94 -11.88
C LEU A 244 43.97 -22.35 -10.91
N LEU A 245 43.66 -22.51 -9.62
CA LEU A 245 44.60 -22.99 -8.61
C LEU A 245 45.01 -24.46 -8.86
N MET A 246 44.05 -25.31 -9.22
CA MET A 246 44.34 -26.69 -9.63
C MET A 246 45.22 -26.73 -10.87
N LYS A 247 44.96 -25.90 -11.89
CA LYS A 247 45.81 -25.79 -13.08
C LYS A 247 47.25 -25.41 -12.71
N ASN A 248 47.45 -24.50 -11.76
CA ASN A 248 48.79 -24.13 -11.28
C ASN A 248 49.47 -25.28 -10.54
N LEU A 249 48.72 -26.08 -9.77
CA LEU A 249 49.22 -27.29 -9.11
C LEU A 249 49.63 -28.38 -10.11
N PHE A 250 48.82 -28.62 -11.15
CA PHE A 250 49.17 -29.55 -12.23
C PHE A 250 50.36 -29.05 -13.06
N ALA A 251 50.49 -27.73 -13.26
CA ALA A 251 51.67 -27.14 -13.89
C ALA A 251 52.94 -27.33 -13.03
N LEU A 252 52.84 -27.27 -11.70
CA LEU A 252 53.94 -27.56 -10.78
C LEU A 252 54.31 -29.05 -10.77
N GLN A 253 53.32 -29.96 -10.77
CA GLN A 253 53.56 -31.40 -10.89
C GLN A 253 54.17 -31.81 -12.23
N ALA A 254 53.85 -31.10 -13.33
CA ALA A 254 54.48 -31.32 -14.62
C ALA A 254 55.98 -30.92 -14.61
N VAL A 255 56.36 -29.93 -13.80
CA VAL A 255 57.77 -29.52 -13.62
C VAL A 255 58.50 -30.52 -12.70
N GLU A 256 57.86 -31.04 -11.65
CA GLU A 256 58.45 -32.10 -10.81
C GLU A 256 58.60 -33.42 -11.56
N THR A 257 57.61 -33.84 -12.34
CA THR A 257 57.70 -35.09 -13.14
C THR A 257 58.69 -34.97 -14.31
N ALA A 258 58.90 -33.77 -14.86
CA ALA A 258 59.96 -33.52 -15.84
C ALA A 258 61.38 -33.64 -15.25
N SER A 259 61.54 -33.54 -13.92
CA SER A 259 62.84 -33.72 -13.26
C SER A 259 63.16 -35.19 -12.91
N THR A 260 62.17 -36.07 -12.88
CA THR A 260 62.35 -37.51 -12.58
C THR A 260 62.47 -38.43 -13.80
N TRP A 261 62.44 -37.89 -15.03
CA TRP A 261 62.54 -38.69 -16.27
C TRP A 261 63.82 -38.44 -17.09
N LYS A 262 64.93 -38.08 -16.43
CA LYS A 262 66.27 -38.26 -17.00
C LYS A 262 66.92 -39.49 -16.37
N ASN A 263 66.60 -40.68 -16.88
CA ASN A 263 67.52 -41.82 -17.02
C ASN A 263 66.77 -43.08 -17.50
N ARG A 264 66.57 -43.20 -18.82
CA ARG A 264 66.74 -44.46 -19.55
C ARG A 264 66.82 -44.18 -21.06
N GLN A 265 67.94 -44.57 -21.65
CA GLN A 265 68.26 -44.58 -23.08
C GLN A 265 67.45 -45.64 -23.86
N PRO A 266 67.48 -45.64 -25.21
CA PRO A 266 66.30 -45.88 -26.06
C PRO A 266 66.31 -47.25 -26.75
N THR A 267 65.13 -47.72 -27.19
CA THR A 267 64.99 -48.73 -28.24
C THR A 267 64.20 -48.16 -29.42
N VAL A 268 64.97 -47.88 -30.46
CA VAL A 268 64.71 -47.87 -31.91
C VAL A 268 63.34 -48.47 -32.31
N GLU A 269 62.36 -47.64 -32.69
CA GLU A 269 61.37 -47.98 -33.75
C GLU A 269 60.37 -46.87 -34.13
N GLN A 270 60.34 -45.70 -33.48
CA GLN A 270 59.41 -44.61 -33.84
C GLN A 270 60.06 -43.30 -34.31
N GLN A 271 61.29 -43.35 -34.85
CA GLN A 271 62.01 -42.17 -35.37
C GLN A 271 61.78 -41.86 -36.86
N THR A 272 60.71 -42.37 -37.47
CA THR A 272 60.42 -42.10 -38.88
C THR A 272 58.98 -41.65 -39.05
N LYS A 273 58.75 -40.33 -38.93
CA LYS A 273 57.75 -39.60 -39.76
C LYS A 273 57.67 -38.08 -39.60
N CYS A 274 58.49 -37.41 -38.79
CA CYS A 274 58.47 -35.94 -38.73
C CYS A 274 59.86 -35.27 -38.71
N LYS A 275 60.62 -35.42 -39.80
CA LYS A 275 61.59 -34.43 -40.30
C LYS A 275 61.31 -34.34 -41.81
N ALA A 276 61.10 -33.20 -42.44
CA ALA A 276 61.79 -31.94 -42.24
C ALA A 276 60.89 -30.73 -42.55
N ALA A 277 61.06 -29.67 -41.77
CA ALA A 277 60.97 -28.32 -42.28
C ALA A 277 62.39 -27.87 -42.64
N LYS A 278 62.57 -27.21 -43.79
CA LYS A 278 63.42 -25.99 -43.93
C LYS A 278 63.35 -25.39 -45.35
N ASN A 279 62.62 -24.27 -45.41
CA ASN A 279 62.95 -22.96 -45.98
C ASN A 279 63.88 -22.79 -47.22
N LYS A 280 63.31 -21.99 -48.14
CA LYS A 280 63.85 -20.90 -48.98
C LYS A 280 64.37 -21.18 -50.40
N THR A 281 63.95 -20.22 -51.24
CA THR A 281 64.04 -19.93 -52.68
C THR A 281 65.44 -19.72 -53.25
N VAL A 282 65.48 -19.57 -54.59
CA VAL A 282 66.56 -19.23 -55.56
C VAL A 282 66.92 -20.47 -56.39
N GLU A 283 66.85 -20.53 -57.72
CA GLU A 283 66.81 -19.55 -58.83
C GLU A 283 65.88 -20.06 -59.94
#